data_AF-A0A352GKH5-F1
#
_entry.id   AF-A0A352GKH5-F1
#
_cell.length_a   1.000
_cell.length_b   1.000
_cell.length_c   1.000
_cell.angle_alpha   90.00
_cell.angle_beta   90.00
_cell.angle_gamma   90.00
#
_symmetry.space_group_name_H-M   'P 1'
#
loop_
_entity.id
_entity.type
_entity.pdbx_description
1 polymer ?
#
loop_
_entity_poly.entity_id
_entity_poly.type
_entity_poly.pdbx_seq_one_letter_code
_entity_poly.pdbx_strand_id
1 'polypeptide(L)' 'MSFHDNKNLSIDIEDVVGIDIGTPQELTPGVWFVDLIIRSAVGNVSLQLTSDSLEKLQGIQSSDR' A
#
# COMPACT_ATOMS: atom_id res chain seq x y z
N MET A 1 8.86 6.30 10.23
CA MET A 1 7.61 6.14 11.03
C MET A 1 7.36 4.66 11.20
N SER A 2 7.17 4.15 12.42
CA SER A 2 6.64 2.80 12.62
C SER A 2 5.26 2.89 13.27
N PHE A 3 4.35 2.04 12.80
CA PHE A 3 2.96 2.00 13.24
C PHE A 3 2.81 0.84 14.21
N HIS A 4 3.00 1.10 15.52
CA HIS A 4 2.80 0.10 16.58
C HIS A 4 1.32 -0.04 17.02
N ASP A 5 0.43 0.71 16.38
CA ASP A 5 -0.99 0.82 16.69
C ASP A 5 -1.74 1.26 15.42
N ASN A 6 -3.07 1.16 15.41
CA ASN A 6 -3.90 1.63 14.31
C ASN A 6 -3.68 3.13 14.11
N LYS A 7 -3.14 3.50 12.95
CA LYS A 7 -3.02 4.89 12.50
C LYS A 7 -3.59 5.01 11.11
N ASN A 8 -4.28 6.12 10.89
CA ASN A 8 -4.82 6.45 9.59
C ASN A 8 -3.86 7.40 8.88
N LEU A 9 -3.48 7.05 7.66
CA LEU A 9 -2.83 7.96 6.72
C LEU A 9 -3.88 8.38 5.70
N SER A 10 -4.17 9.68 5.65
CA SER A 10 -5.08 10.25 4.65
C SER A 10 -4.26 11.06 3.66
N ILE A 11 -4.42 10.79 2.37
CA ILE A 11 -3.75 11.51 1.28
C ILE A 11 -4.85 11.97 0.33
N ASP A 12 -4.81 13.26 -0.01
CA ASP A 12 -5.66 13.86 -1.02
C ASP A 12 -4.89 13.92 -2.34
N ILE A 13 -5.44 13.32 -3.39
CA ILE A 13 -4.79 13.21 -4.70
C ILE A 13 -5.79 13.62 -5.76
N GLU A 14 -5.45 14.68 -6.48
CA GLU A 14 -6.25 15.18 -7.60
C GLU A 14 -6.05 14.32 -8.85
N ASP A 15 -7.07 14.28 -9.71
CA ASP A 15 -7.05 13.64 -11.02
C ASP A 15 -6.60 12.15 -11.00
N VAL A 16 -7.05 11.37 -10.02
CA VAL A 16 -6.75 9.92 -9.93
C VAL A 16 -7.31 9.19 -11.15
N VAL A 17 -6.43 8.50 -11.87
CA VAL A 17 -6.77 7.69 -13.05
C VAL A 17 -6.74 6.19 -12.76
N GLY A 18 -6.14 5.77 -11.65
CA GLY A 18 -6.17 4.38 -11.22
C GLY A 18 -5.36 4.12 -9.96
N ILE A 19 -5.71 3.03 -9.28
CA ILE A 19 -5.03 2.53 -8.10
C ILE A 19 -4.67 1.07 -8.38
N ASP A 20 -3.39 0.75 -8.28
CA ASP A 20 -2.93 -0.65 -8.31
C ASP A 20 -2.41 -1.04 -6.94
N ILE A 21 -2.74 -2.27 -6.54
CA ILE A 21 -2.20 -2.90 -5.35
C ILE A 21 -1.45 -4.15 -5.80
N GLY A 22 -0.18 -4.24 -5.43
CA GLY A 22 0.62 -5.43 -5.66
C GLY A 22 0.12 -6.63 -4.86
N THR A 23 0.57 -7.82 -5.23
CA THR A 23 0.44 -8.97 -4.34
C THR A 23 1.54 -8.89 -3.27
N PRO A 24 1.27 -9.14 -1.98
CA PRO A 24 2.32 -9.17 -0.97
C PRO A 24 3.43 -10.16 -1.30
N GLN A 25 4.68 -9.76 -1.07
CA GLN A 25 5.89 -10.55 -1.33
C GLN A 25 6.82 -10.55 -0.12
N GLU A 26 7.58 -11.63 0.06
CA GLU A 26 8.62 -11.69 1.08
C GLU A 26 9.90 -11.05 0.53
N LEU A 27 10.41 -10.01 1.22
CA LEU A 27 11.63 -9.28 0.84
C LEU A 27 12.88 -9.98 1.40
N THR A 28 12.81 -10.37 2.67
CA THR A 28 13.81 -11.16 3.41
C THR A 28 13.05 -12.05 4.39
N PRO A 29 13.65 -13.13 4.93
CA PRO A 29 12.96 -14.02 5.86
C PRO A 29 12.24 -13.28 6.99
N GLY A 30 10.91 -13.39 7.05
CA GLY A 30 10.07 -12.74 8.06
C GLY A 30 9.79 -11.25 7.82
N VAL A 31 10.17 -10.69 6.67
CA VAL A 31 9.84 -9.33 6.26
C VAL A 31 9.08 -9.37 4.94
N TRP A 32 7.87 -8.86 4.97
CA TRP A 32 6.93 -8.81 3.86
C TRP A 32 6.73 -7.38 3.40
N PHE A 33 6.40 -7.20 2.13
CA PHE A 33 6.00 -5.91 1.59
C PHE A 33 4.89 -6.04 0.55
N VAL A 34 4.19 -4.92 0.33
CA VAL A 34 3.28 -4.73 -0.80
C VAL A 34 3.40 -3.30 -1.29
N ASP A 35 3.31 -3.12 -2.61
CA ASP A 35 3.29 -1.80 -3.23
C ASP A 35 1.85 -1.35 -3.52
N LEU A 36 1.57 -0.08 -3.21
CA LEU A 36 0.34 0.63 -3.56
C LEU A 36 0.73 1.79 -4.48
N ILE A 37 0.27 1.76 -5.73
CA ILE A 37 0.56 2.78 -6.73
C ILE A 37 -0.72 3.51 -7.08
N ILE A 38 -0.75 4.81 -6.82
CA ILE A 38 -1.83 5.70 -7.22
C ILE A 38 -1.34 6.52 -8.41
N ARG A 39 -1.99 6.36 -9.55
CA ARG A 39 -1.70 7.10 -10.78
C ARG A 39 -2.66 8.27 -10.89
N SER A 40 -2.13 9.45 -11.19
CA SER A 40 -2.91 10.64 -11.56
C SER A 40 -2.49 11.19 -12.92
N ALA A 41 -3.25 12.14 -13.44
CA ALA A 41 -2.93 12.82 -14.70
C ALA A 41 -1.56 13.54 -14.68
N VAL A 42 -1.07 13.89 -13.49
CA VAL A 42 0.14 14.71 -13.31
C VAL A 42 1.34 13.92 -12.79
N GLY A 43 1.17 12.64 -12.42
CA GLY A 43 2.25 11.81 -11.89
C GLY A 43 1.75 10.61 -11.09
N ASN A 44 2.66 9.98 -10.35
CA ASN A 44 2.35 8.80 -9.54
C ASN A 44 2.76 9.01 -8.09
N VAL A 45 1.95 8.51 -7.16
CA VAL A 45 2.31 8.30 -5.76
C VAL A 45 2.54 6.81 -5.56
N SER A 46 3.71 6.44 -5.06
CA SER A 46 4.04 5.05 -4.71
C SER A 46 4.24 4.94 -3.20
N LEU A 47 3.53 4.00 -2.59
CA LEU A 47 3.65 3.66 -1.18
C LEU A 47 4.08 2.20 -1.07
N GLN A 48 5.22 1.96 -0.44
CA GLN A 48 5.63 0.62 -0.06
C GLN A 48 5.29 0.40 1.42
N LEU A 49 4.46 -0.61 1.67
CA LEU A 49 4.06 -1.00 3.02
C LEU A 49 4.83 -2.26 3.39
N THR A 50 5.53 -2.23 4.52
CA THR A 50 6.29 -3.37 5.04
C THR A 50 5.67 -3.92 6.32
N SER A 51 5.83 -5.22 6.54
CA SER A 51 5.28 -5.93 7.69
C SER A 51 6.20 -7.09 8.10
N ASP A 52 6.07 -7.54 9.35
CA ASP A 52 6.72 -8.74 9.88
C ASP A 52 5.95 -10.05 9.55
N SER A 53 4.81 -9.95 8.85
CA SER A 53 3.92 -11.06 8.55
C SER A 53 3.03 -10.78 7.33
N LEU A 54 2.80 -11.82 6.52
CA LEU A 54 1.92 -11.80 5.35
C LEU A 54 0.47 -11.44 5.71
N GLU A 55 -0.04 -12.02 6.79
CA GLU A 55 -1.44 -11.86 7.24
C GLU A 55 -1.83 -10.38 7.43
N LYS A 56 -0.91 -9.56 7.94
CA LYS A 56 -1.13 -8.12 8.12
C LYS A 56 -1.26 -7.35 6.80
N LEU A 57 -0.76 -7.88 5.69
CA LEU A 57 -0.84 -7.26 4.36
C LEU A 57 -2.00 -7.80 3.51
N GLN A 58 -2.58 -8.95 3.86
CA GLN A 58 -3.68 -9.57 3.10
C GLN A 58 -4.98 -8.75 3.11
N GLY A 59 -5.17 -7.90 4.12
CA GLY A 59 -6.32 -6.99 4.20
C GLY A 59 -6.26 -5.79 3.25
N ILE A 60 -5.14 -5.59 2.54
CA ILE A 60 -4.98 -4.49 1.60
C ILE A 60 -5.59 -4.91 0.26
N GLN A 61 -6.84 -4.50 0.04
CA GLN A 61 -7.58 -4.75 -1.20
C GLN A 61 -8.09 -3.44 -1.78
N SER A 62 -8.13 -3.35 -3.11
CA SER A 62 -8.88 -2.31 -3.79
C SER A 62 -10.35 -2.54 -3.47
N SER A 63 -11.01 -1.56 -2.86
CA SER A 63 -12.47 -1.58 -2.79
C SER A 63 -12.98 -1.15 -4.16
N ASP A 64 -13.03 -2.08 -5.11
CA ASP A 64 -13.65 -1.85 -6.40
C ASP A 64 -15.14 -1.53 -6.16
N ARG A 65 -15.50 -0.26 -6.35
CA ARG A 65 -16.86 0.24 -6.52
C ARG A 65 -16.97 0.92 -7.85
#